data_AF-A0A966BDH8-F1
#
_entry.id   AF-A0A966BDH8-F1
#
_cell.length_a   1.000
_cell.length_b   1.000
_cell.length_c   1.000
_cell.angle_alpha   90.00
_cell.angle_beta   90.00
_cell.angle_gamma   90.00
#
_symmetry.space_group_name_H-M   'P 1'
#
loop_
_entity.id
_entity.type
_entity.pdbx_description
1 polymer ?
#
loop_
_entity_poly.entity_id
_entity_poly.type
_entity_poly.pdbx_seq_one_letter_code
_entity_poly.pdbx_strand_id
1 'polypeptide(L)'
;GCQMIIVHVETTPHLHRTLGAIRDLGCRPAAALNPATPLNAVAHVLDLLDMVLVMTVNPGCGGQAYIQSMEPKVRALRQMIAASGHDVDIEVDGGISSSTISGASAAGANVLVSGSALYKYEQGLEFGVQSLRQLALEAQVD
;
A
#
# COMPACT_ATOMS: atom_id res chain seq x y z
N GLY A 1 3.06 21.58 -1.55
CA GLY A 1 4.01 20.73 -0.82
C GLY A 1 3.59 19.29 -0.95
N CYS A 2 4.10 18.40 -0.11
CA CYS A 2 3.63 17.01 -0.02
C CYS A 2 2.15 16.97 0.41
N GLN A 3 1.35 16.06 -0.15
CA GLN A 3 -0.07 15.88 0.20
C GLN A 3 -0.29 14.71 1.16
N MET A 4 0.63 13.75 1.22
CA MET A 4 0.51 12.54 2.03
C MET A 4 1.87 12.15 2.61
N ILE A 5 1.92 11.80 3.89
CA ILE A 5 3.15 11.34 4.54
C ILE A 5 2.90 9.95 5.09
N ILE A 6 3.66 8.98 4.58
CA ILE A 6 3.65 7.59 5.02
C ILE A 6 4.84 7.39 5.96
N VAL A 7 4.57 6.97 7.19
CA VAL A 7 5.63 6.66 8.18
C VAL A 7 5.70 5.17 8.44
N HIS A 8 6.92 4.64 8.54
CA HIS A 8 7.13 3.28 9.00
C HIS A 8 6.75 3.16 10.48
N VAL A 9 5.88 2.20 10.80
CA VAL A 9 5.43 1.99 12.18
C VAL A 9 6.61 1.61 13.08
N GLU A 10 7.58 0.89 12.54
CA GLU A 10 8.76 0.38 13.24
C GLU A 10 9.75 1.48 13.62
N THR A 11 9.69 2.64 12.96
CA THR A 11 10.57 3.79 13.22
C THR A 11 9.92 4.83 14.14
N THR A 12 8.68 4.60 14.55
CA THR A 12 7.86 5.63 15.20
C THR A 12 7.38 5.18 16.58
N PRO A 13 8.12 5.50 17.67
CA PRO A 13 7.73 5.11 19.04
C PRO A 13 6.34 5.61 19.47
N HIS A 14 5.89 6.72 18.89
CA HIS A 14 4.60 7.36 19.20
C HIS A 14 3.75 7.55 17.95
N LEU A 15 3.41 6.45 17.27
CA LEU A 15 2.68 6.46 15.99
C LEU A 15 1.46 7.39 16.00
N HIS A 16 0.55 7.25 16.98
CA HIS A 16 -0.63 8.12 17.13
C HIS A 16 -0.29 9.62 17.10
N ARG A 17 0.75 10.03 17.84
CA ARG A 17 1.18 11.45 17.89
C ARG A 17 1.72 11.92 16.55
N THR A 18 2.51 11.09 15.88
CA THR A 18 3.07 11.39 14.57
C THR A 18 1.98 11.54 13.51
N LEU A 19 0.98 10.65 13.50
CA LEU A 19 -0.15 10.74 12.56
C LEU A 19 -0.96 12.03 12.78
N GLY A 20 -1.21 12.41 14.04
CA GLY A 20 -1.84 13.69 14.37
C GLY A 20 -1.03 14.88 13.88
N ALA A 21 0.29 14.88 14.10
CA ALA A 21 1.16 15.95 13.62
C ALA A 21 1.17 16.08 12.08
N ILE A 22 1.12 14.97 11.35
CA ILE A 22 1.00 14.99 9.89
C ILE A 22 -0.32 15.66 9.47
N ARG A 23 -1.42 15.35 10.16
CA ARG A 23 -2.72 15.97 9.92
C ARG A 23 -2.71 17.48 10.19
N ASP A 24 -2.11 17.91 11.30
CA ASP A 24 -2.01 19.33 11.69
C ASP A 24 -1.20 20.15 10.67
N LEU A 25 -0.26 19.51 9.97
CA LEU A 25 0.49 20.11 8.86
C LEU A 25 -0.31 20.16 7.53
N GLY A 26 -1.58 19.73 7.53
CA GLY A 26 -2.44 19.71 6.36
C GLY A 26 -2.17 18.56 5.39
N CYS A 27 -1.45 17.52 5.82
CA CYS A 27 -1.15 16.34 5.02
C CYS A 27 -2.06 15.16 5.40
N ARG A 28 -2.23 14.21 4.47
CA ARG A 28 -2.87 12.91 4.71
C ARG A 28 -1.91 11.97 5.46
N PRO A 29 -2.21 11.53 6.69
CA PRO A 29 -1.41 10.58 7.44
C PRO A 29 -1.59 9.14 6.93
N ALA A 30 -0.48 8.43 6.81
CA ALA A 30 -0.45 7.03 6.41
C ALA A 30 0.65 6.26 7.15
N ALA A 31 0.49 4.93 7.22
CA ALA A 31 1.43 4.05 7.93
C ALA A 31 1.91 2.92 7.02
N ALA A 32 3.22 2.67 7.00
CA ALA A 32 3.83 1.57 6.29
C ALA A 32 4.17 0.40 7.22
N LEU A 33 3.94 -0.82 6.73
CA LEU A 33 4.26 -2.07 7.39
C LEU A 33 5.28 -2.85 6.57
N ASN A 34 6.46 -3.11 7.14
CA ASN A 34 7.42 -4.02 6.55
C ASN A 34 6.88 -5.46 6.49
N PRO A 35 7.51 -6.35 5.71
CA PRO A 35 7.07 -7.74 5.61
C PRO A 35 6.97 -8.46 6.96
N ALA A 36 7.90 -8.20 7.88
CA ALA A 36 7.92 -8.79 9.21
C ALA A 36 6.98 -8.09 10.22
N THR A 37 6.54 -6.87 9.94
CA THR A 37 5.79 -6.08 10.92
C THR A 37 4.36 -6.57 11.00
N PRO A 38 3.87 -6.84 12.22
CA PRO A 38 2.58 -7.46 12.39
C PRO A 38 1.46 -6.48 12.05
N LEU A 39 0.40 -7.00 11.44
CA LEU A 39 -0.76 -6.21 10.99
C LEU A 39 -1.42 -5.42 12.13
N ASN A 40 -1.44 -6.00 13.34
CA ASN A 40 -2.05 -5.38 14.51
C ASN A 40 -1.36 -4.07 14.96
N ALA A 41 -0.19 -3.73 14.42
CA ALA A 41 0.53 -2.51 14.75
C ALA A 41 -0.24 -1.22 14.38
N VAL A 42 -1.23 -1.30 13.48
CA VAL A 42 -2.09 -0.15 13.09
C VAL A 42 -3.52 -0.23 13.65
N ALA A 43 -3.90 -1.32 14.31
CA ALA A 43 -5.29 -1.58 14.67
C ALA A 43 -5.93 -0.50 15.57
N HIS A 44 -5.13 0.15 16.41
CA HIS A 44 -5.57 1.18 17.36
C HIS A 44 -5.44 2.62 16.86
N VAL A 45 -5.07 2.81 15.59
CA VAL A 45 -4.91 4.14 14.98
C VAL A 45 -5.56 4.23 13.60
N LEU A 46 -6.43 3.28 13.25
CA LEU A 46 -7.13 3.28 11.96
C LEU A 46 -8.00 4.53 11.76
N ASP A 47 -8.55 5.08 12.83
CA ASP A 47 -9.32 6.32 12.85
C ASP A 47 -8.51 7.56 12.46
N LEU A 48 -7.18 7.48 12.58
CA LEU A 48 -6.27 8.56 12.22
C LEU A 48 -5.71 8.43 10.80
N LEU A 49 -5.79 7.25 10.19
CA LEU A 49 -5.11 6.91 8.95
C LEU A 49 -6.00 7.15 7.74
N ASP A 50 -5.43 7.76 6.71
CA ASP A 50 -6.06 7.82 5.39
C ASP A 50 -5.65 6.65 4.50
N MET A 51 -4.50 6.02 4.80
CA MET A 51 -3.95 4.91 4.03
C MET A 51 -3.01 4.04 4.86
N VAL A 52 -2.99 2.73 4.58
CA VAL A 52 -1.98 1.79 5.09
C VAL A 52 -1.24 1.17 3.91
N LEU A 53 0.09 1.28 3.93
CA LEU A 53 1.00 0.68 2.96
C LEU A 53 1.52 -0.67 3.48
N VAL A 54 1.32 -1.73 2.70
CA VAL A 54 1.96 -3.03 2.93
C VAL A 54 3.14 -3.18 1.97
N MET A 55 4.34 -3.31 2.52
CA MET A 55 5.54 -3.54 1.72
C MET A 55 5.55 -4.99 1.19
N THR A 56 5.67 -5.15 -0.12
CA THR A 56 5.83 -6.45 -0.80
C THR A 56 7.27 -6.72 -1.23
N VAL A 57 8.20 -5.94 -0.70
CA VAL A 57 9.66 -6.14 -0.74
C VAL A 57 10.25 -5.64 0.59
N ASN A 58 11.52 -5.90 0.88
CA ASN A 58 12.18 -5.16 1.95
C ASN A 58 12.51 -3.74 1.45
N PRO A 59 12.21 -2.67 2.20
CA PRO A 59 12.46 -1.31 1.74
C PRO A 59 13.95 -1.06 1.46
N GLY A 60 14.25 -0.14 0.54
CA GLY A 60 15.60 0.38 0.30
C GLY A 60 16.05 0.35 -1.17
N CYS A 61 15.59 -0.63 -1.96
CA CYS A 61 16.02 -0.77 -3.36
C CYS A 61 14.84 -1.06 -4.31
N GLY A 62 14.86 -0.46 -5.50
CA GLY A 62 13.92 -0.79 -6.58
C GLY A 62 14.26 -2.11 -7.29
N GLY A 63 13.29 -2.70 -8.00
CA GLY A 63 13.50 -3.89 -8.83
C GLY A 63 13.61 -5.22 -8.08
N GLN A 64 13.33 -5.22 -6.78
CA GLN A 64 13.23 -6.45 -5.99
C GLN A 64 12.02 -7.29 -6.39
N ALA A 65 12.12 -8.60 -6.15
CA ALA A 65 11.05 -9.54 -6.43
C ALA A 65 9.89 -9.38 -5.45
N TYR A 66 8.67 -9.42 -5.97
CA TYR A 66 7.42 -9.36 -5.20
C TYR A 66 7.32 -10.52 -4.20
N ILE A 67 7.08 -10.21 -2.93
CA ILE A 67 6.87 -11.18 -1.85
C ILE A 67 5.38 -11.56 -1.84
N GLN A 68 5.01 -12.56 -2.64
CA GLN A 68 3.61 -13.02 -2.76
C GLN A 68 2.98 -13.45 -1.42
N SER A 69 3.79 -13.91 -0.46
CA SER A 69 3.31 -14.27 0.88
C SER A 69 2.78 -13.08 1.70
N MET A 70 2.88 -11.84 1.20
CA MET A 70 2.25 -10.67 1.80
C MET A 70 0.79 -10.46 1.38
N GLU A 71 0.30 -11.09 0.31
CA GLU A 71 -1.11 -11.00 -0.09
C GLU A 71 -2.10 -11.40 1.04
N PRO A 72 -1.86 -12.46 1.85
CA PRO A 72 -2.67 -12.73 3.04
C PRO A 72 -2.71 -11.58 4.05
N LYS A 73 -1.60 -10.81 4.20
CA LYS A 73 -1.57 -9.63 5.08
C LYS A 73 -2.44 -8.51 4.52
N VAL A 74 -2.39 -8.27 3.20
CA VAL A 74 -3.26 -7.30 2.50
C VAL A 74 -4.73 -7.68 2.69
N ARG A 75 -5.08 -8.96 2.53
CA ARG A 75 -6.45 -9.46 2.74
C ARG A 75 -6.93 -9.27 4.18
N ALA A 76 -6.09 -9.62 5.15
CA ALA A 76 -6.40 -9.43 6.56
C ALA A 76 -6.55 -7.94 6.92
N LEU A 77 -5.75 -7.06 6.32
CA LEU A 77 -5.88 -5.61 6.48
C LEU A 77 -7.21 -5.10 5.92
N ARG A 78 -7.62 -5.55 4.72
CA ARG A 78 -8.92 -5.19 4.14
C ARG A 78 -10.08 -5.61 5.04
N GLN A 79 -10.02 -6.81 5.62
CA GLN A 79 -11.00 -7.28 6.59
C GLN A 79 -11.02 -6.44 7.87
N MET A 80 -9.85 -6.06 8.40
CA MET A 80 -9.73 -5.22 9.59
C MET A 80 -10.33 -3.82 9.36
N ILE A 81 -10.08 -3.21 8.20
CA ILE A 81 -10.65 -1.90 7.83
C ILE A 81 -12.16 -2.00 7.64
N ALA A 82 -12.65 -3.03 6.95
CA ALA A 82 -14.09 -3.24 6.77
C ALA A 82 -14.82 -3.42 8.12
N ALA A 83 -14.20 -4.12 9.07
CA ALA A 83 -14.75 -4.35 10.40
C ALA A 83 -14.71 -3.11 11.32
N SER A 84 -13.79 -2.18 11.08
CA SER A 84 -13.67 -0.95 11.89
C SER A 84 -14.68 0.13 11.50
N GLY A 85 -15.22 0.06 10.28
CA GLY A 85 -16.10 1.10 9.73
C GLY A 85 -15.36 2.37 9.30
N HIS A 86 -14.02 2.35 9.27
CA HIS A 86 -13.21 3.45 8.75
C HIS A 86 -12.98 3.31 7.25
N ASP A 87 -12.85 4.45 6.58
CA ASP A 87 -12.50 4.51 5.15
C ASP A 87 -10.99 4.74 5.02
N VAL A 88 -10.26 3.65 4.80
CA VAL A 88 -8.79 3.65 4.73
C VAL A 88 -8.35 2.94 3.47
N ASP A 89 -7.52 3.63 2.67
CA ASP A 89 -6.90 3.06 1.48
C ASP A 89 -5.86 2.00 1.86
N ILE A 90 -5.68 0.99 0.99
CA ILE A 90 -4.60 0.00 1.11
C ILE A 90 -3.68 0.17 -0.09
N GLU A 91 -2.45 0.57 0.21
CA GLU A 91 -1.36 0.63 -0.75
C GLU A 91 -0.48 -0.62 -0.69
N VAL A 92 0.02 -1.04 -1.84
CA VAL A 92 1.09 -2.04 -1.95
C VAL A 92 2.26 -1.44 -2.73
N ASP A 93 3.46 -1.52 -2.15
CA ASP A 93 4.71 -1.08 -2.78
C ASP A 93 5.77 -2.18 -2.78
N GLY A 94 6.38 -2.37 -3.95
CA GLY A 94 7.46 -3.31 -4.19
C GLY A 94 7.10 -4.40 -5.18
N GLY A 95 7.63 -4.33 -6.40
CA GLY A 95 7.50 -5.41 -7.38
C GLY A 95 6.14 -5.49 -8.10
N ILE A 96 5.36 -4.42 -8.14
CA ILE A 96 4.11 -4.35 -8.92
C ILE A 96 4.41 -4.30 -10.42
N SER A 97 3.92 -5.30 -11.15
CA SER A 97 4.01 -5.48 -12.60
C SER A 97 2.73 -6.14 -13.13
N SER A 98 2.65 -6.39 -14.44
CA SER A 98 1.51 -7.10 -15.05
C SER A 98 1.29 -8.50 -14.49
N SER A 99 2.32 -9.15 -13.94
CA SER A 99 2.20 -10.50 -13.37
C SER A 99 1.85 -10.54 -11.89
N THR A 100 1.91 -9.41 -11.17
CA THR A 100 1.71 -9.34 -9.71
C THR A 100 0.55 -8.44 -9.30
N ILE A 101 0.18 -7.48 -10.15
CA ILE A 101 -0.84 -6.49 -9.84
C ILE A 101 -2.22 -7.09 -9.55
N SER A 102 -2.60 -8.15 -10.27
CA SER A 102 -3.88 -8.82 -10.05
C SER A 102 -3.95 -9.51 -8.69
N GLY A 103 -2.86 -10.14 -8.23
CA GLY A 103 -2.80 -10.77 -6.91
C GLY A 103 -2.92 -9.74 -5.77
N ALA A 104 -2.20 -8.62 -5.88
CA ALA A 104 -2.31 -7.51 -4.93
C ALA A 104 -3.72 -6.90 -4.89
N SER A 105 -4.33 -6.68 -6.06
CA SER A 105 -5.67 -6.11 -6.19
C SER A 105 -6.75 -7.06 -5.64
N ALA A 106 -6.70 -8.35 -6.01
CA ALA A 106 -7.62 -9.37 -5.50
C ALA A 106 -7.47 -9.61 -3.98
N ALA A 107 -6.28 -9.35 -3.41
CA ALA A 107 -6.09 -9.36 -1.97
C ALA A 107 -6.75 -8.16 -1.27
N GLY A 108 -7.18 -7.13 -2.02
CA GLY A 108 -7.91 -5.98 -1.51
C GLY A 108 -7.12 -4.67 -1.52
N ALA A 109 -5.93 -4.62 -2.14
CA ALA A 109 -5.23 -3.35 -2.37
C ALA A 109 -5.96 -2.49 -3.41
N ASN A 110 -6.02 -1.18 -3.19
CA ASN A 110 -6.63 -0.22 -4.13
C ASN A 110 -5.68 0.90 -4.56
N VAL A 111 -4.49 0.99 -3.96
CA VAL A 111 -3.38 1.83 -4.41
C VAL A 111 -2.18 0.92 -4.69
N LEU A 112 -1.56 1.06 -5.87
CA LEU A 112 -0.58 0.09 -6.37
C LEU A 112 0.64 0.84 -6.93
N VAL A 113 1.78 0.74 -6.26
CA VAL A 113 2.99 1.47 -6.63
C VAL A 113 3.83 0.65 -7.61
N SER A 114 3.88 1.10 -8.87
CA SER A 114 4.76 0.51 -9.88
C SER A 114 5.89 1.47 -10.25
N GLY A 115 7.12 1.03 -9.97
CA GLY A 115 8.35 1.73 -10.35
C GLY A 115 8.99 1.12 -11.60
N SER A 116 10.03 0.31 -11.41
CA SER A 116 10.86 -0.21 -12.50
C SER A 116 10.12 -1.02 -13.57
N ALA A 117 9.01 -1.68 -13.24
CA ALA A 117 8.20 -2.39 -14.22
C ALA A 117 7.48 -1.44 -15.18
N LEU A 118 6.99 -0.30 -14.69
CA LEU A 118 6.27 0.68 -15.50
C LEU A 118 7.17 1.29 -16.59
N TYR A 119 8.45 1.53 -16.28
CA TYR A 119 9.43 2.08 -17.23
C TYR A 119 9.92 1.05 -18.27
N LYS A 120 9.48 -0.21 -18.22
CA LYS A 120 9.81 -1.24 -19.23
C LYS A 120 8.81 -1.31 -20.39
N TYR A 121 7.71 -0.57 -20.33
CA TYR A 121 6.74 -0.51 -21.43
C TYR A 121 7.31 0.35 -22.57
N GLU A 122 7.68 -0.28 -23.68
CA GLU A 122 8.22 0.39 -24.87
C GLU A 122 7.21 1.35 -25.52
N GLN A 123 5.91 1.08 -25.35
CA GLN A 123 4.81 1.91 -25.81
C GLN A 123 4.63 3.21 -24.99
N GLY A 124 5.38 3.38 -23.90
CA GLY A 124 5.35 4.55 -23.02
C GLY A 124 4.56 4.36 -21.73
N LEU A 125 4.73 5.32 -20.81
CA LEU A 125 4.18 5.26 -19.45
C LEU A 125 2.65 5.26 -19.43
N GLU A 126 1.99 6.01 -20.32
CA GLU A 126 0.53 6.06 -20.38
C GLU A 126 -0.06 4.67 -20.67
N PHE A 127 0.49 3.98 -21.67
CA PHE A 127 0.09 2.62 -22.01
C PHE A 127 0.34 1.65 -20.85
N GLY A 128 1.49 1.77 -20.17
CA GLY A 128 1.81 0.97 -18.99
C GLY A 128 0.81 1.17 -17.86
N VAL A 129 0.45 2.42 -17.54
CA VAL A 129 -0.55 2.74 -16.50
C VAL A 129 -1.92 2.19 -16.86
N GLN A 130 -2.37 2.37 -18.11
CA GLN A 130 -3.67 1.85 -18.57
C GLN A 130 -3.72 0.32 -18.50
N SER A 131 -2.67 -0.35 -18.97
CA SER A 131 -2.56 -1.82 -18.95
C SER A 131 -2.61 -2.37 -17.53
N LEU A 132 -1.82 -1.79 -16.62
CA LEU A 132 -1.80 -2.19 -15.21
C LEU A 132 -3.14 -1.91 -14.52
N ARG A 133 -3.76 -0.75 -14.77
CA ARG A 133 -5.06 -0.40 -14.20
C ARG A 133 -6.14 -1.38 -14.64
N GLN A 134 -6.15 -1.78 -15.91
CA GLN A 134 -7.11 -2.75 -16.41
C GLN A 134 -6.99 -4.10 -15.67
N LEU A 135 -5.76 -4.64 -15.57
CA LEU A 135 -5.50 -5.90 -14.85
C LEU A 135 -5.87 -5.83 -13.36
N ALA A 136 -5.70 -4.66 -12.73
CA ALA A 136 -6.08 -4.45 -11.35
C ALA A 136 -7.62 -4.46 -11.17
N LEU A 137 -8.35 -3.81 -12.08
CA LEU A 137 -9.81 -3.73 -12.03
C LEU A 137 -10.47 -5.08 -12.31
N GLU A 138 -9.97 -5.82 -13.30
CA GLU A 138 -10.47 -7.18 -13.63
C GLU A 138 -10.32 -8.14 -12.44
N ALA A 139 -9.29 -7.97 -11.62
CA ALA A 139 -9.03 -8.81 -10.45
C ALA A 139 -9.88 -8.51 -9.21
N GLN A 140 -10.66 -7.42 -9.21
CA GLN A 140 -11.55 -7.06 -8.09
C GLN A 140 -12.98 -7.61 -8.24
N VAL A 141 -13.27 -8.33 -9.34
CA VAL A 141 -14.63 -8.73 -9.73
C VAL A 141 -15.08 -10.08 -9.10
N ASP A 142 -14.26 -10.72 -8.27
CA ASP A 142 -14.59 -11.99 -7.60
C ASP A 142 -15.03 -11.84 -6.13
#